data_AF-A0A084BCM4-F1
#
_entry.id   AF-A0A084BCM4-F1
#
_cell.length_a   1.000
_cell.length_b   1.000
_cell.length_c   1.000
_cell.angle_alpha   90.00
_cell.angle_beta   90.00
_cell.angle_gamma   90.00
#
_symmetry.space_group_name_H-M   'P 1'
#
loop_
_entity.id
_entity.type
_entity.pdbx_description
1 polymer ?
#
loop_
_entity_poly.entity_id
_entity_poly.type
_entity_poly.pdbx_seq_one_letter_code
_entity_poly.pdbx_strand_id
1 'polypeptide(L)'
;MAINIHSLDQPGTYWYHYHNRGQYSDGLRGPLITIHDPNNSYQNHFDEEIVLSVSDWYHVAMPGLITAFMAQTKSTGAEPVLRAALLTETQDFKLNVQPNSAYFIRIVNIGGLAGQHIWFKSHTMNIVNVNGVYTESADADMIYVSGT
;
A
#
# COMPACT_ATOMS: atom_id res chain seq x y z
N MET A 1 -9.01 -23.23 -6.80
CA MET A 1 -8.00 -23.31 -5.73
C MET A 1 -8.50 -22.42 -4.61
N ALA A 2 -8.84 -22.99 -3.46
CA ALA A 2 -9.19 -22.22 -2.27
C ALA A 2 -7.93 -22.15 -1.40
N ILE A 3 -7.55 -20.95 -0.99
CA ILE A 3 -6.51 -20.76 0.03
C ILE A 3 -7.24 -20.74 1.38
N ASN A 4 -7.05 -21.77 2.18
CA ASN A 4 -7.57 -21.80 3.55
C ASN A 4 -6.59 -21.05 4.46
N ILE A 5 -6.97 -19.85 4.87
CA ILE A 5 -6.23 -19.09 5.88
C ILE A 5 -6.74 -19.58 7.24
N HIS A 6 -5.93 -20.38 7.93
CA HIS A 6 -6.34 -21.10 9.15
C HIS A 6 -6.28 -20.25 10.42
N SER A 7 -5.60 -19.10 10.39
CA SER A 7 -5.65 -18.09 11.45
C SER A 7 -5.31 -16.69 10.91
N LEU A 8 -6.16 -15.71 11.24
CA LEU A 8 -5.92 -14.26 11.04
C LEU A 8 -5.81 -13.61 12.41
N ASP A 9 -5.01 -14.20 13.30
CA ASP A 9 -4.93 -13.80 14.70
C ASP A 9 -3.99 -12.60 14.92
N GLN A 10 -3.29 -12.18 13.86
CA GLN A 10 -2.45 -11.00 13.89
C GLN A 10 -3.27 -9.79 13.43
N PRO A 11 -3.58 -8.84 14.33
CA PRO A 11 -4.27 -7.63 13.95
C PRO A 11 -3.33 -6.67 13.21
N GLY A 12 -3.91 -5.80 12.38
CA GLY A 12 -3.16 -4.75 11.72
C GLY A 12 -3.49 -4.60 10.24
N THR A 13 -2.50 -4.10 9.51
CA THR A 13 -2.63 -3.75 8.10
C THR A 13 -1.68 -4.59 7.27
N TYR A 14 -2.28 -5.45 6.46
CA TYR A 14 -1.62 -6.35 5.53
C TYR A 14 -2.15 -6.10 4.11
N TRP A 15 -1.72 -6.94 3.18
CA TRP A 15 -2.26 -7.01 1.84
C TRP A 15 -2.04 -8.40 1.27
N TYR A 16 -2.83 -8.76 0.27
CA TYR A 16 -2.67 -9.98 -0.49
C TYR A 16 -2.27 -9.64 -1.92
N HIS A 17 -1.53 -10.54 -2.56
CA HIS A 17 -1.14 -10.39 -3.95
C HIS A 17 -0.90 -11.74 -4.62
N TYR A 18 -1.08 -11.79 -5.94
CA TYR A 18 -0.77 -13.00 -6.70
C TYR A 18 0.75 -13.17 -6.85
N HIS A 19 1.27 -14.30 -6.37
CA HIS A 19 2.72 -14.55 -6.29
C HIS A 19 3.25 -15.32 -7.51
N ASN A 20 2.87 -14.89 -8.73
CA ASN A 20 3.33 -15.51 -9.96
C ASN A 20 3.57 -14.44 -11.03
N ARG A 21 4.76 -14.47 -11.64
CA ARG A 21 5.13 -13.72 -12.86
C ARG A 21 4.62 -12.27 -12.91
N GLY A 22 4.71 -11.55 -11.79
CA GLY A 22 4.34 -10.13 -11.70
C GLY A 22 2.84 -9.82 -11.76
N GLN A 23 1.94 -10.81 -11.89
CA GLN A 23 0.52 -10.56 -12.19
C GLN A 23 -0.22 -9.68 -11.16
N TYR A 24 0.32 -9.51 -9.96
CA TYR A 24 -0.25 -8.56 -9.00
C TYR A 24 -0.14 -7.10 -9.49
N SER A 25 0.92 -6.75 -10.22
CA SER A 25 1.08 -5.45 -10.88
C SER A 25 0.06 -5.22 -12.00
N ASP A 26 -0.57 -6.29 -12.49
CA ASP A 26 -1.71 -6.22 -13.42
C ASP A 26 -3.08 -6.10 -12.70
N GLY A 27 -3.09 -6.01 -11.37
CA GLY A 27 -4.28 -5.72 -10.56
C GLY A 27 -4.74 -6.83 -9.60
N LEU A 28 -4.11 -8.01 -9.60
CA LEU A 28 -4.45 -9.10 -8.67
C LEU A 28 -3.80 -8.90 -7.28
N ARG A 29 -4.23 -7.85 -6.59
CA ARG A 29 -3.73 -7.38 -5.29
C ARG A 29 -4.81 -6.64 -4.51
N GLY A 30 -4.63 -6.48 -3.21
CA GLY A 30 -5.51 -5.62 -2.42
C GLY A 30 -5.11 -5.54 -0.94
N PRO A 31 -5.47 -4.45 -0.24
CA PRO A 31 -5.32 -4.36 1.21
C PRO A 31 -6.08 -5.47 1.93
N LEU A 32 -5.50 -5.94 3.04
CA LEU A 32 -6.07 -6.93 3.94
C LEU A 32 -5.96 -6.39 5.36
N ILE A 33 -7.09 -5.95 5.92
CA ILE A 33 -7.12 -5.38 7.26
C ILE A 33 -7.70 -6.41 8.23
N THR A 34 -6.96 -6.69 9.30
CA THR A 34 -7.39 -7.56 10.40
C THR A 34 -7.68 -6.67 11.61
N ILE A 35 -8.95 -6.59 11.97
CA ILE A 35 -9.47 -5.53 12.86
C ILE A 35 -9.57 -6.00 14.32
N HIS A 36 -9.50 -7.30 14.56
CA HIS A 36 -9.68 -7.83 15.91
C HIS A 36 -8.35 -7.82 16.69
N ASP A 37 -8.03 -6.66 17.26
CA ASP A 37 -7.01 -6.58 18.30
C ASP A 37 -7.66 -6.25 19.66
N PRO A 38 -7.81 -7.19 20.57
CA PRO A 38 -8.27 -6.88 21.93
C PRO A 38 -7.32 -5.92 22.68
N ASN A 39 -6.09 -5.72 22.21
CA ASN A 39 -5.08 -4.85 22.81
C ASN A 39 -4.80 -3.55 22.02
N ASN A 40 -5.58 -3.22 20.99
CA ASN A 40 -5.36 -1.98 20.24
C ASN A 40 -5.71 -0.77 21.13
N SER A 41 -4.67 -0.06 21.58
CA SER A 41 -4.76 1.12 22.45
C SER A 41 -5.32 2.36 21.76
N TYR A 42 -5.48 2.35 20.43
CA TYR A 42 -5.91 3.50 19.63
C TYR A 42 -7.36 3.40 19.13
N GLN A 43 -8.11 2.34 19.44
CA GLN A 43 -9.49 2.14 18.95
C GLN A 43 -10.43 3.32 19.24
N ASN A 44 -10.19 4.07 20.32
CA ASN A 44 -11.03 5.18 20.75
C ASN A 44 -10.42 6.55 20.44
N HIS A 45 -9.35 6.62 19.62
CA HIS A 45 -8.62 7.86 19.32
C HIS A 45 -8.94 8.45 17.93
N PHE A 46 -9.85 7.83 17.18
CA PHE A 46 -10.24 8.28 15.85
C PHE A 46 -11.74 8.13 15.64
N ASP A 47 -12.30 8.99 14.80
CA ASP A 47 -13.72 8.98 14.43
C ASP A 47 -13.98 8.05 13.24
N GLU A 48 -13.01 7.98 12.31
CA GLU A 48 -13.12 7.20 11.08
C GLU A 48 -11.80 6.48 10.74
N GLU A 49 -11.92 5.25 10.22
CA GLU A 49 -10.81 4.47 9.70
C GLU A 49 -10.86 4.47 8.17
N ILE A 50 -9.73 4.78 7.53
CA ILE A 50 -9.61 4.90 6.07
C ILE A 50 -8.45 4.04 5.59
N VAL A 51 -8.68 3.24 4.55
CA VAL A 51 -7.64 2.44 3.89
C VAL A 51 -7.26 3.12 2.58
N LEU A 52 -5.99 3.49 2.46
CA LEU A 52 -5.39 4.03 1.24
C LEU A 52 -4.34 3.05 0.73
N SER A 53 -4.45 2.66 -0.54
CA SER A 53 -3.36 1.96 -1.21
C SER A 53 -2.60 2.90 -2.11
N VAL A 54 -1.27 2.78 -2.13
CA VAL A 54 -0.44 3.42 -3.15
C VAL A 54 0.16 2.35 -4.05
N SER A 55 0.25 2.64 -5.33
CA SER A 55 0.85 1.71 -6.28
C SER A 55 1.49 2.42 -7.45
N ASP A 56 2.50 1.79 -8.03
CA ASP A 56 2.92 2.11 -9.38
C ASP A 56 2.06 1.35 -10.40
N TRP A 57 2.00 1.91 -11.61
CA TRP A 57 1.20 1.36 -12.69
C TRP A 57 1.92 1.39 -14.03
N TYR A 58 1.77 0.28 -14.74
CA TYR A 58 2.26 0.08 -16.09
C TYR A 58 1.09 0.10 -17.07
N HIS A 59 1.29 0.74 -18.23
CA HIS A 59 0.31 0.72 -19.32
C HIS A 59 0.46 -0.50 -20.25
N VAL A 60 1.32 -1.45 -19.87
CA VAL A 60 1.59 -2.70 -20.60
C VAL A 60 1.55 -3.81 -19.57
N ALA A 61 0.85 -4.90 -19.90
CA ALA A 61 0.73 -6.05 -19.01
C ALA A 61 2.09 -6.71 -18.73
N MET A 62 2.24 -7.27 -17.52
CA MET A 62 3.48 -7.88 -17.06
C MET A 62 4.09 -8.94 -17.98
N PRO A 63 3.33 -9.83 -18.64
CA PRO A 63 3.93 -10.81 -19.56
C PRO A 63 4.77 -10.15 -20.65
N GLY A 64 4.27 -9.05 -21.24
CA GLY A 64 4.98 -8.30 -22.28
C GLY A 64 6.21 -7.58 -21.73
N LEU A 65 6.08 -6.97 -20.55
CA LEU A 65 7.20 -6.28 -19.89
C LEU A 65 8.31 -7.24 -19.48
N ILE A 66 7.96 -8.40 -18.92
CA ILE A 66 8.92 -9.45 -18.55
C ILE A 66 9.63 -9.98 -19.79
N THR A 67 8.91 -10.27 -20.88
CA THR A 67 9.55 -10.70 -22.14
C THR A 67 10.51 -9.63 -22.68
N ALA A 68 10.12 -8.35 -22.64
CA ALA A 68 10.96 -7.26 -23.11
C ALA A 68 12.19 -7.03 -22.21
N PHE A 69 12.05 -7.19 -20.90
CA PHE A 69 13.12 -7.07 -19.91
C PHE A 69 14.13 -8.22 -20.02
N MET A 70 13.64 -9.44 -20.23
CA MET A 70 14.48 -10.64 -20.36
C MET A 70 15.13 -10.79 -21.76
N ALA A 71 14.79 -9.93 -22.72
CA ALA A 71 15.34 -10.00 -24.07
C ALA A 71 16.82 -9.60 -24.07
N GLN A 72 17.69 -10.49 -24.55
CA GLN A 72 19.16 -10.27 -24.65
C GLN A 72 19.57 -9.00 -25.39
N THR A 73 18.70 -8.46 -26.26
CA THR A 73 18.96 -7.26 -27.05
C THR A 73 18.86 -5.95 -26.25
N LYS A 74 18.35 -5.98 -25.01
CA LYS A 74 18.30 -4.83 -24.09
C LYS A 74 19.26 -5.07 -22.92
N SER A 75 20.55 -5.06 -23.20
CA SER A 75 21.63 -5.56 -22.32
C SER A 75 21.95 -4.70 -21.08
N THR A 76 21.16 -3.67 -20.76
CA THR A 76 21.44 -2.81 -19.59
C THR A 76 20.80 -3.32 -18.30
N GLY A 77 19.84 -4.26 -18.38
CA GLY A 77 19.06 -4.69 -17.22
C GLY A 77 18.21 -3.56 -16.63
N ALA A 78 17.95 -2.50 -17.39
CA ALA A 78 17.14 -1.38 -16.93
C ALA A 78 15.69 -1.83 -16.72
N GLU A 79 15.16 -1.56 -15.53
CA GLU A 79 13.78 -1.83 -15.18
C GLU A 79 12.81 -1.09 -16.12
N PRO A 80 11.63 -1.67 -16.42
CA PRO A 80 10.64 -0.99 -17.23
C PRO A 80 10.19 0.33 -16.59
N VAL A 81 10.06 1.37 -17.40
CA VAL A 81 9.68 2.70 -16.91
C VAL A 81 8.22 2.72 -16.48
N LEU A 82 8.00 3.09 -15.21
CA LEU A 82 6.68 3.33 -14.63
C LEU A 82 5.96 4.47 -15.36
N ARG A 83 4.64 4.35 -15.53
CA ARG A 83 3.84 5.36 -16.25
C ARG A 83 2.96 6.21 -15.36
N ALA A 84 2.56 5.69 -14.20
CA ALA A 84 1.76 6.43 -13.22
C ALA A 84 2.01 5.93 -11.80
N ALA A 85 1.78 6.81 -10.84
CA ALA A 85 1.51 6.45 -9.45
C ALA A 85 0.00 6.58 -9.22
N LEU A 86 -0.58 5.63 -8.50
CA LEU A 86 -2.00 5.57 -8.18
C LEU A 86 -2.19 5.66 -6.67
N LEU A 87 -3.28 6.30 -6.27
CA LEU A 87 -3.83 6.29 -4.93
C LEU A 87 -5.21 5.63 -4.99
N THR A 88 -5.38 4.54 -4.26
CA THR A 88 -6.59 3.70 -4.27
C THR A 88 -6.98 3.30 -5.71
N GLU A 89 -5.98 2.84 -6.48
CA GLU A 89 -6.08 2.43 -7.89
C GLU A 89 -6.64 3.51 -8.85
N THR A 90 -6.56 4.80 -8.48
CA THR A 90 -6.95 5.94 -9.33
C THR A 90 -5.90 7.04 -9.34
N GLN A 91 -5.99 7.95 -10.32
CA GLN A 91 -5.33 9.25 -10.28
C GLN A 91 -6.38 10.31 -9.86
N ASP A 92 -5.94 11.37 -9.20
CA ASP A 92 -6.80 12.44 -8.68
C ASP A 92 -7.87 11.97 -7.65
N PHE A 93 -7.50 10.98 -6.83
CA PHE A 93 -8.33 10.51 -5.72
C PHE A 93 -8.73 11.66 -4.79
N LYS A 94 -10.01 11.70 -4.39
CA LYS A 94 -10.56 12.71 -3.48
C LYS A 94 -11.00 12.05 -2.19
N LEU A 95 -10.42 12.51 -1.09
CA LEU A 95 -10.84 12.15 0.25
C LEU A 95 -11.68 13.29 0.83
N ASN A 96 -12.93 13.01 1.16
CA ASN A 96 -13.77 13.96 1.89
C ASN A 96 -13.47 13.81 3.38
N VAL A 97 -13.13 14.92 4.04
CA VAL A 97 -12.81 14.96 5.47
C VAL A 97 -13.73 15.95 6.18
N GLN A 98 -14.05 15.66 7.43
CA GLN A 98 -14.81 16.53 8.31
C GLN A 98 -13.87 17.40 9.15
N PRO A 99 -14.22 18.67 9.40
CA PRO A 99 -13.46 19.51 10.32
C PRO A 99 -13.43 18.91 11.73
N ASN A 100 -12.29 19.02 12.41
CA ASN A 100 -12.08 18.57 13.80
C ASN A 100 -12.31 17.06 14.01
N SER A 101 -12.19 16.24 12.97
CA SER A 101 -12.25 14.78 13.08
C SER A 101 -10.86 14.15 13.03
N ALA A 102 -10.64 13.12 13.84
CA ALA A 102 -9.43 12.32 13.85
C ALA A 102 -9.59 11.09 12.93
N TYR A 103 -8.63 10.90 12.01
CA TYR A 103 -8.67 9.83 11.02
C TYR A 103 -7.55 8.82 11.26
N PHE A 104 -7.90 7.54 11.36
CA PHE A 104 -6.92 6.46 11.33
C PHE A 104 -6.69 6.01 9.89
N ILE A 105 -5.63 6.52 9.28
CA ILE A 105 -5.32 6.24 7.87
C ILE A 105 -4.33 5.07 7.78
N ARG A 106 -4.81 3.95 7.24
CA ARG A 106 -4.03 2.77 6.92
C ARG A 106 -3.47 2.91 5.51
N ILE A 107 -2.15 3.07 5.41
CA ILE A 107 -1.46 3.24 4.13
C ILE A 107 -0.74 1.95 3.78
N VAL A 108 -0.96 1.42 2.58
CA VAL A 108 -0.28 0.23 2.06
C VAL A 108 0.31 0.51 0.69
N ASN A 109 1.60 0.26 0.51
CA ASN A 109 2.19 0.21 -0.83
C ASN A 109 1.96 -1.18 -1.43
N ILE A 110 1.15 -1.25 -2.48
CA ILE A 110 0.85 -2.45 -3.25
C ILE A 110 1.47 -2.38 -4.66
N GLY A 111 2.35 -1.40 -4.89
CA GLY A 111 3.15 -1.22 -6.09
C GLY A 111 4.18 -2.33 -6.28
N GLY A 112 4.60 -2.52 -7.52
CA GLY A 112 5.53 -3.60 -7.88
C GLY A 112 6.97 -3.18 -8.02
N LEU A 113 7.28 -1.90 -7.82
CA LEU A 113 8.65 -1.41 -7.93
C LEU A 113 8.94 -0.16 -7.08
N ALA A 114 8.16 0.91 -7.23
CA ALA A 114 8.50 2.21 -6.64
C ALA A 114 8.09 2.30 -5.16
N GLY A 115 9.04 2.73 -4.34
CA GLY A 115 8.72 3.34 -3.05
C GLY A 115 8.11 4.72 -3.25
N GLN A 116 7.19 5.09 -2.36
CA GLN A 116 6.44 6.34 -2.47
C GLN A 116 6.61 7.20 -1.22
N HIS A 117 6.83 8.49 -1.44
CA HIS A 117 6.78 9.50 -0.39
C HIS A 117 5.35 10.03 -0.27
N ILE A 118 4.83 10.04 0.94
CA ILE A 118 3.44 10.43 1.22
C ILE A 118 3.44 11.49 2.31
N TRP A 119 2.69 12.57 2.07
CA TRP A 119 2.46 13.62 3.05
C TRP A 119 1.09 14.25 2.84
N PHE A 120 0.53 14.80 3.90
CA PHE A 120 -0.68 15.60 3.86
C PHE A 120 -0.30 17.06 4.07
N LYS A 121 -0.59 17.91 3.08
CA LYS A 121 -0.24 19.32 3.18
C LYS A 121 -0.88 19.94 4.43
N SER A 122 -0.05 20.59 5.26
CA SER A 122 -0.47 21.25 6.50
C SER A 122 -1.09 20.32 7.55
N HIS A 123 -0.80 19.02 7.51
CA HIS A 123 -1.20 18.06 8.55
C HIS A 123 -0.01 17.17 8.92
N THR A 124 0.33 17.13 10.20
CA THR A 124 1.33 16.20 10.74
C THR A 124 0.67 14.84 10.98
N MET A 125 1.35 13.77 10.56
CA MET A 125 0.90 12.41 10.78
C MET A 125 1.47 11.88 12.10
N ASN A 126 0.64 11.20 12.87
CA ASN A 126 1.07 10.45 14.04
C ASN A 126 1.19 8.97 13.69
N ILE A 127 2.42 8.47 13.57
CA ILE A 127 2.69 7.09 13.18
C ILE A 127 2.62 6.20 14.42
N VAL A 128 1.69 5.25 14.40
CA VAL A 128 1.40 4.37 15.55
C VAL A 128 1.45 2.88 15.22
N ASN A 129 1.52 2.52 13.94
CA ASN A 129 1.58 1.13 13.50
C ASN A 129 2.44 1.00 12.23
N VAL A 130 3.32 0.01 12.20
CA VAL A 130 4.15 -0.35 11.04
C VAL A 130 4.14 -1.86 10.88
N ASN A 131 3.82 -2.35 9.68
CA ASN A 131 3.79 -3.78 9.33
C ASN A 131 2.94 -4.65 10.30
N GLY A 132 1.81 -4.11 10.75
CA GLY A 132 0.88 -4.80 11.65
C GLY A 132 1.28 -4.73 13.13
N VAL A 133 2.41 -4.12 13.48
CA VAL A 133 2.88 -3.98 14.86
C VAL A 133 2.67 -2.54 15.33
N TYR A 134 1.98 -2.36 16.47
CA TYR A 134 1.89 -1.06 17.12
C TYR A 134 3.26 -0.63 17.63
N THR A 135 3.60 0.63 17.39
CA THR A 135 4.88 1.23 17.76
C THR A 135 4.68 2.31 18.81
N GLU A 136 5.78 2.80 19.37
CA GLU A 136 5.76 4.12 20.00
C GLU A 136 5.34 5.15 18.96
N SER A 137 4.52 6.09 19.40
CA SER A 137 3.98 7.16 18.58
C SER A 137 5.09 8.09 18.10
N ALA A 138 5.12 8.38 16.80
CA ALA A 138 6.10 9.27 16.21
C ALA A 138 5.44 10.24 15.22
N ASP A 139 5.72 11.53 15.37
CA ASP A 139 5.23 12.55 14.45
C ASP A 139 6.07 12.62 13.18
N ALA A 140 5.41 12.74 12.03
CA ALA A 140 6.05 12.87 10.74
C ALA A 140 5.24 13.77 9.81
N ASP A 141 5.92 14.69 9.12
CA ASP A 141 5.31 15.47 8.04
C ASP A 141 5.32 14.72 6.71
N MET A 142 6.21 13.73 6.56
CA MET A 142 6.32 12.88 5.37
C MET A 142 6.79 11.49 5.79
N ILE A 143 6.24 10.47 5.14
CA ILE A 143 6.70 9.08 5.27
C ILE A 143 7.17 8.54 3.92
N TYR A 144 8.11 7.61 3.95
CA TYR A 144 8.50 6.81 2.80
C TYR A 144 7.98 5.37 2.99
N VAL A 145 7.18 4.90 2.05
CA VAL A 145 6.64 3.54 2.04
C VAL A 145 7.28 2.78 0.88
N SER A 146 8.15 1.83 1.19
CA SER A 146 8.86 1.04 0.18
C SER A 146 7.90 0.25 -0.72
N GLY A 147 8.27 0.09 -1.99
CA GLY A 147 7.64 -0.87 -2.88
C GLY A 147 8.01 -2.31 -2.52
N THR A 148 7.38 -3.26 -3.19
CA THR A 148 7.65 -4.70 -3.04
C THR A 148 8.78 -5.16 -3.95
#